data_AF-A0A3Q4MVI7-F1
#
_entry.id   AF-A0A3Q4MVI7-F1
#
_cell.length_a   1.000
_cell.length_b   1.000
_cell.length_c   1.000
_cell.angle_alpha   90.00
_cell.angle_beta   90.00
_cell.angle_gamma   90.00
#
_symmetry.space_group_name_H-M   'P 1'
#
loop_
_entity.id
_entity.type
_entity.pdbx_description
1 polymer ?
#
loop_
_entity_poly.entity_id
_entity_poly.type
_entity_poly.pdbx_seq_one_letter_code
_entity_poly.pdbx_strand_id
1 'polypeptide(L)'
;MPSLNAKPGLHRSVSEWTSNNQQLSATAQHERHISNVIRQEGRTLRNETNFKTRWDETDTCRRLSDRVWDVARWKEVLETCAQKVDEEMETLTLSKEHTEQALAATAVPLEVTTECLTLREGRQGHELVTDPVDEQLKKEVELIERVQQVLQQHTSRAFEQLCILQEVRHQLTADLQNKMDALDIDMSCLSLTIKSPHISLKTNPTRIPSGSSTPQEWVQFSQHNVARAHEAMQVSQQIREDMNLTRAQLQNELETQRRATEFALRKRNHHEEQARHELEWQIKTTEEEMAEMESDIHGLDADLQAKTANLKLAHTRLETRTNRPNMDLCRDEVQHGLVNEVQQLEATIAALKQKLSEAQHSLQKMKLHHSRMLQDLSRKQEALSLEQRSLNTRARLTSTSSTDNKNSTLVVPLANSSGRSNLQLLAQ
;
A
#
# COMPACT_ATOMS: atom_id res chain seq x y z
N MET A 1 56.41 32.04 -119.08
CA MET A 1 57.47 31.47 -118.23
C MET A 1 58.53 32.53 -117.99
N PRO A 2 58.65 33.01 -116.75
CA PRO A 2 59.95 32.93 -116.09
C PRO A 2 59.81 32.31 -114.69
N SER A 3 60.61 31.29 -114.43
CA SER A 3 60.80 30.63 -113.14
C SER A 3 61.69 31.49 -112.24
N LEU A 4 61.16 31.94 -111.10
CA LEU A 4 61.93 32.59 -110.05
C LEU A 4 62.63 31.53 -109.20
N ASN A 5 63.96 31.49 -109.32
CA ASN A 5 64.91 30.65 -108.61
C ASN A 5 64.82 30.80 -107.08
N ALA A 6 64.64 29.67 -106.38
CA ALA A 6 64.96 29.56 -104.96
C ALA A 6 66.48 29.70 -104.75
N LYS A 7 66.90 30.40 -103.69
CA LYS A 7 68.33 30.53 -103.31
C LYS A 7 68.97 29.13 -103.12
N PRO A 8 70.23 28.90 -103.56
CA PRO A 8 70.96 27.68 -103.22
C PRO A 8 71.14 27.57 -101.71
N GLY A 9 70.90 26.40 -101.13
CA GLY A 9 71.16 26.13 -99.72
C GLY A 9 72.65 26.29 -99.38
N LEU A 10 72.95 26.77 -98.17
CA LEU A 10 74.33 26.88 -97.67
C LEU A 10 75.01 25.48 -97.70
N HIS A 11 76.12 25.33 -98.43
CA HIS A 11 76.91 24.10 -98.44
C HIS A 11 77.83 24.05 -97.22
N ARG A 12 77.62 23.09 -96.33
CA ARG A 12 78.46 22.85 -95.14
C ARG A 12 79.66 21.98 -95.50
N SER A 13 80.79 22.16 -94.79
CA SER A 13 81.97 21.31 -94.98
C SER A 13 81.74 19.91 -94.37
N VAL A 14 82.50 18.90 -94.82
CA VAL A 14 82.41 17.53 -94.29
C VAL A 14 82.74 17.48 -92.79
N SER A 15 83.65 18.34 -92.31
CA SER A 15 83.98 18.45 -90.88
C SER A 15 82.83 19.07 -90.07
N GLU A 16 82.17 20.12 -90.58
CA GLU A 16 80.98 20.72 -89.94
C GLU A 16 79.81 19.74 -89.90
N TRP A 17 79.59 18.97 -90.98
CA TRP A 17 78.58 17.91 -91.00
C TRP A 17 78.89 16.81 -89.97
N THR A 18 80.15 16.41 -89.85
CA THR A 18 80.59 15.37 -88.90
C THR A 18 80.46 15.87 -87.45
N SER A 19 80.87 17.11 -87.16
CA SER A 19 80.72 17.73 -85.84
C SER A 19 79.25 17.89 -85.44
N ASN A 20 78.39 18.33 -86.37
CA ASN A 20 76.95 18.45 -86.14
C ASN A 20 76.32 17.08 -85.86
N ASN A 21 76.69 16.03 -86.59
CA ASN A 21 76.18 14.68 -86.35
C ASN A 21 76.66 14.11 -85.01
N GLN A 22 77.91 14.37 -84.63
CA GLN A 22 78.43 13.99 -83.30
C GLN A 22 77.70 14.73 -82.19
N GLN A 23 77.45 16.03 -82.34
CA GLN A 23 76.69 16.83 -81.37
C GLN A 23 75.23 16.37 -81.26
N LEU A 24 74.55 16.09 -82.37
CA LEU A 24 73.20 15.54 -82.38
C LEU A 24 73.15 14.16 -81.70
N SER A 25 74.14 13.30 -81.97
CA SER A 25 74.26 11.99 -81.33
C SER A 25 74.51 12.09 -79.82
N ALA A 26 75.43 12.96 -79.39
CA ALA A 26 75.74 13.21 -77.98
C ALA A 26 74.54 13.80 -77.23
N THR A 27 73.84 14.76 -77.84
CA THR A 27 72.60 15.33 -77.29
C THR A 27 71.51 14.26 -77.18
N ALA A 28 71.30 13.46 -78.22
CA ALA A 28 70.32 12.36 -78.17
C ALA A 28 70.69 11.26 -77.15
N GLN A 29 71.97 11.04 -76.86
CA GLN A 29 72.40 10.13 -75.79
C GLN A 29 72.14 10.73 -74.41
N HIS A 30 72.45 12.02 -74.20
CA HIS A 30 72.19 12.74 -72.96
C HIS A 30 70.69 12.81 -72.64
N GLU A 31 69.86 13.19 -73.62
CA GLU A 31 68.40 13.25 -73.47
C GLU A 31 67.80 11.86 -73.20
N ARG A 32 68.30 10.80 -73.86
CA ARG A 32 67.89 9.41 -73.55
C ARG A 32 68.30 9.00 -72.13
N HIS A 33 69.46 9.42 -71.66
CA HIS A 33 69.91 9.15 -70.29
C HIS A 33 69.01 9.84 -69.26
N ILE A 34 68.75 11.15 -69.41
CA ILE A 34 67.83 11.90 -68.55
C ILE A 34 66.44 11.26 -68.57
N SER A 35 65.90 10.96 -69.75
CA SER A 35 64.61 10.30 -69.89
C SER A 35 64.57 8.94 -69.19
N ASN A 36 65.65 8.14 -69.28
CA ASN A 36 65.73 6.85 -68.60
C ASN A 36 65.73 7.02 -67.07
N VAL A 37 66.50 7.98 -66.54
CA VAL A 37 66.53 8.30 -65.11
C VAL A 37 65.14 8.73 -64.63
N ILE A 38 64.51 9.72 -65.26
CA ILE A 38 63.16 10.19 -64.90
C ILE A 38 62.13 9.05 -64.97
N ARG A 39 62.21 8.20 -65.99
CA ARG A 39 61.31 7.04 -66.11
C ARG A 39 61.54 6.02 -65.01
N GLN A 40 62.79 5.77 -64.63
CA GLN A 40 63.12 4.81 -63.58
C GLN A 40 62.68 5.34 -62.21
N GLU A 41 63.00 6.60 -61.90
CA GLU A 41 62.53 7.29 -60.69
C GLU A 41 60.99 7.33 -60.63
N GLY A 42 60.32 7.68 -61.73
CA GLY A 42 58.87 7.68 -61.82
C GLY A 42 58.25 6.29 -61.64
N ARG A 43 58.90 5.22 -62.11
CA ARG A 43 58.46 3.83 -61.87
C ARG A 43 58.64 3.43 -60.42
N THR A 44 59.79 3.74 -59.82
CA THR A 44 60.06 3.49 -58.40
C THR A 44 59.04 4.22 -57.53
N LEU A 45 58.85 5.53 -57.74
CA LEU A 45 57.87 6.34 -57.02
C LEU A 45 56.45 5.77 -57.14
N ARG A 46 56.00 5.43 -58.35
CA ARG A 46 54.68 4.82 -58.56
C ARG A 46 54.50 3.52 -57.78
N ASN A 47 55.53 2.65 -57.77
CA ASN A 47 55.47 1.40 -57.03
C ASN A 47 55.39 1.66 -55.53
N GLU A 48 56.28 2.50 -55.00
CA GLU A 48 56.31 2.88 -53.58
C GLU A 48 54.97 3.50 -53.14
N THR A 49 54.44 4.45 -53.90
CA THR A 49 53.14 5.08 -53.59
C THR A 49 51.99 4.09 -53.70
N ASN A 50 52.02 3.16 -54.67
CA ASN A 50 50.98 2.14 -54.80
C ASN A 50 50.96 1.19 -53.59
N PHE A 51 52.14 0.75 -53.13
CA PHE A 51 52.24 -0.08 -51.93
C PHE A 51 51.79 0.68 -50.70
N LYS A 52 52.25 1.93 -50.54
CA LYS A 52 51.90 2.78 -49.39
C LYS A 52 50.39 3.04 -49.33
N THR A 53 49.77 3.45 -50.43
CA THR A 53 48.32 3.70 -50.51
C THR A 53 47.51 2.46 -50.19
N ARG A 54 47.85 1.30 -50.76
CA ARG A 54 47.14 0.04 -50.48
C ARG A 54 47.29 -0.38 -49.01
N TRP A 55 48.48 -0.21 -48.45
CA TRP A 55 48.72 -0.51 -47.04
C TRP A 55 47.89 0.39 -46.14
N ASP A 56 47.90 1.71 -46.38
CA ASP A 56 47.15 2.68 -45.55
C ASP A 56 45.63 2.47 -45.68
N GLU A 57 45.13 2.15 -46.88
CA GLU A 57 43.72 1.76 -47.10
C GLU A 57 43.37 0.50 -46.30
N THR A 58 44.22 -0.52 -46.34
CA THR A 58 43.98 -1.77 -45.60
C THR A 58 44.02 -1.56 -44.09
N ASP A 59 44.99 -0.80 -43.58
CA ASP A 59 45.12 -0.48 -42.15
C ASP A 59 43.91 0.32 -41.64
N THR A 60 43.49 1.35 -42.39
CA THR A 60 42.33 2.16 -42.02
C THR A 60 41.02 1.38 -42.07
N CYS A 61 40.81 0.53 -43.08
CA CYS A 61 39.68 -0.40 -43.13
C CYS A 61 39.68 -1.37 -41.94
N ARG A 62 40.85 -1.88 -41.54
CA ARG A 62 40.97 -2.75 -40.34
C ARG A 62 40.55 -2.01 -39.08
N ARG A 63 41.04 -0.79 -38.88
CA ARG A 63 40.71 0.04 -37.72
C ARG A 63 39.23 0.43 -37.68
N LEU A 64 38.62 0.67 -38.84
CA LEU A 64 37.18 0.92 -38.94
C LEU A 64 36.36 -0.34 -38.61
N SER A 65 36.79 -1.51 -39.09
CA SER A 65 36.20 -2.80 -38.72
C SER A 65 36.28 -3.07 -37.21
N ASP A 66 37.44 -2.83 -36.58
CA ASP A 66 37.62 -2.94 -35.13
C ASP A 66 36.67 -1.98 -34.39
N ARG A 67 36.47 -0.76 -34.92
CA ARG A 67 35.55 0.23 -34.34
C ARG A 67 34.08 -0.20 -34.44
N VAL A 68 33.64 -0.71 -35.60
CA VAL A 68 32.29 -1.27 -35.80
C VAL A 68 32.01 -2.35 -34.75
N TRP A 69 32.99 -3.23 -34.51
CA TRP A 69 32.86 -4.28 -33.50
C TRP A 69 32.72 -3.72 -32.08
N ASP A 70 33.54 -2.73 -31.71
CA ASP A 70 33.44 -2.08 -30.40
C ASP A 70 32.10 -1.39 -30.16
N VAL A 71 31.58 -0.66 -31.17
CA VAL A 71 30.30 0.03 -31.09
C VAL A 71 29.16 -0.98 -30.99
N ALA A 72 29.19 -2.05 -31.80
CA ALA A 72 28.19 -3.12 -31.74
C ALA A 72 28.16 -3.82 -30.37
N ARG A 73 29.31 -4.11 -29.78
CA ARG A 73 29.40 -4.69 -28.43
C ARG A 73 28.77 -3.77 -27.37
N TRP A 74 29.09 -2.47 -27.41
CA TRP A 74 28.50 -1.52 -26.46
C TRP A 74 26.99 -1.33 -26.66
N LYS A 75 26.51 -1.37 -27.91
CA LYS A 75 25.08 -1.41 -28.22
C LYS A 75 24.39 -2.58 -27.52
N GLU A 76 24.93 -3.80 -27.65
CA GLU A 76 24.38 -5.01 -27.02
C GLU A 76 24.35 -4.92 -25.48
N VAL A 77 25.43 -4.39 -24.87
CA VAL A 77 25.50 -4.18 -23.42
C VAL A 77 24.43 -3.19 -22.95
N LEU A 78 24.24 -2.08 -23.65
CA LEU A 78 23.23 -1.07 -23.32
C LEU A 78 21.81 -1.62 -23.51
N GLU A 79 21.57 -2.36 -24.59
CA GLU A 79 20.29 -3.01 -24.90
C GLU A 79 19.90 -4.02 -23.81
N THR A 80 20.84 -4.88 -23.42
CA THR A 80 20.65 -5.84 -22.31
C THR A 80 20.40 -5.14 -20.98
N CYS A 81 21.16 -4.07 -20.68
CA CYS A 81 20.99 -3.30 -19.45
C CYS A 81 19.62 -2.61 -19.40
N ALA A 82 19.19 -2.01 -20.52
CA ALA A 82 17.89 -1.40 -20.67
C ALA A 82 16.75 -2.41 -20.43
N GLN A 83 16.83 -3.61 -21.00
CA GLN A 83 15.84 -4.66 -20.77
C GLN A 83 15.73 -5.04 -19.28
N LYS A 84 16.86 -5.18 -18.58
CA LYS A 84 16.85 -5.47 -17.13
C LYS A 84 16.21 -4.35 -16.32
N VAL A 85 16.41 -3.10 -16.71
CA VAL A 85 15.73 -1.95 -16.06
C VAL A 85 14.22 -2.02 -16.30
N ASP A 86 13.78 -2.36 -17.51
CA ASP A 86 12.37 -2.54 -17.84
C ASP A 86 11.74 -3.66 -16.97
N GLU A 87 12.40 -4.82 -16.86
CA GLU A 87 11.98 -5.95 -16.00
C GLU A 87 11.91 -5.58 -14.51
N GLU A 88 12.90 -4.80 -14.02
CA GLU A 88 12.96 -4.34 -12.63
C GLU A 88 11.84 -3.33 -12.33
N MET A 89 11.54 -2.43 -13.25
CA MET A 89 10.43 -1.48 -13.15
C MET A 89 9.08 -2.18 -13.08
N GLU A 90 8.84 -3.19 -13.93
CA GLU A 90 7.61 -4.00 -13.88
C GLU A 90 7.47 -4.67 -12.51
N THR A 91 8.54 -5.28 -12.02
CA THR A 91 8.54 -6.00 -10.73
C THR A 91 8.36 -5.06 -9.53
N LEU A 92 8.95 -3.85 -9.55
CA LEU A 92 8.71 -2.83 -8.52
C LEU A 92 7.28 -2.28 -8.58
N THR A 93 6.73 -2.10 -9.79
CA THR A 93 5.34 -1.67 -9.98
C THR A 93 4.37 -2.66 -9.36
N LEU A 94 4.53 -3.96 -9.61
CA LEU A 94 3.71 -5.01 -8.99
C LEU A 94 3.81 -5.00 -7.46
N SER A 95 5.02 -4.83 -6.91
CA SER A 95 5.23 -4.74 -5.45
C SER A 95 4.52 -3.53 -4.83
N LYS A 96 4.57 -2.38 -5.52
CA LYS A 96 3.84 -1.16 -5.15
C LYS A 96 2.34 -1.40 -5.18
N GLU A 97 1.79 -1.96 -6.26
CA GLU A 97 0.36 -2.25 -6.39
C GLU A 97 -0.14 -3.18 -5.27
N HIS A 98 0.60 -4.24 -4.95
CA HIS A 98 0.25 -5.12 -3.83
C HIS A 98 0.25 -4.39 -2.47
N THR A 99 1.13 -3.39 -2.31
CA THR A 99 1.19 -2.57 -1.08
C THR A 99 0.03 -1.58 -1.02
N GLU A 100 -0.37 -1.01 -2.16
CA GLU A 100 -1.57 -0.17 -2.27
C GLU A 100 -2.85 -0.97 -2.01
N GLN A 101 -2.93 -2.21 -2.50
CA GLN A 101 -4.03 -3.12 -2.19
C GLN A 101 -4.09 -3.45 -0.69
N ALA A 102 -2.94 -3.75 -0.07
CA ALA A 102 -2.86 -3.98 1.37
C ALA A 102 -3.30 -2.74 2.16
N LEU A 103 -2.91 -1.53 1.72
CA LEU A 103 -3.35 -0.27 2.31
C LEU A 103 -4.86 -0.11 2.18
N ALA A 104 -5.44 -0.30 1.00
CA ALA A 104 -6.88 -0.20 0.76
C ALA A 104 -7.68 -1.21 1.60
N ALA A 105 -7.15 -2.42 1.78
CA ALA A 105 -7.78 -3.47 2.59
C ALA A 105 -7.91 -3.11 4.08
N THR A 106 -7.17 -2.10 4.57
CA THR A 106 -7.30 -1.62 5.96
C THR A 106 -8.49 -0.70 6.20
N ALA A 107 -9.12 -0.15 5.16
CA ALA A 107 -10.21 0.81 5.29
C ALA A 107 -11.44 0.19 6.00
N VAL A 108 -11.86 -1.01 5.57
CA VAL A 108 -13.01 -1.71 6.15
C VAL A 108 -12.77 -2.08 7.64
N PRO A 109 -11.61 -2.67 8.03
CA PRO A 109 -11.24 -2.84 9.44
C PRO A 109 -11.32 -1.57 10.28
N LEU A 110 -10.85 -0.44 9.76
CA LEU A 110 -10.88 0.84 10.47
C LEU A 110 -12.32 1.31 10.70
N GLU A 111 -13.14 1.30 9.64
CA GLU A 111 -14.55 1.69 9.71
C GLU A 111 -15.34 0.80 10.68
N VAL A 112 -15.17 -0.52 10.58
CA VAL A 112 -15.83 -1.49 11.45
C VAL A 112 -15.43 -1.26 12.92
N THR A 113 -14.14 -1.10 13.20
CA THR A 113 -13.66 -0.92 14.58
C THR A 113 -14.15 0.40 15.17
N THR A 114 -14.17 1.46 14.37
CA THR A 114 -14.71 2.77 14.75
C THR A 114 -16.22 2.71 14.99
N GLU A 115 -16.97 2.02 14.12
CA GLU A 115 -18.41 1.80 14.32
C GLU A 115 -18.69 1.02 15.62
N CYS A 116 -17.87 0.02 15.96
CA CYS A 116 -17.99 -0.72 17.22
C CYS A 116 -17.77 0.18 18.44
N LEU A 117 -16.80 1.10 18.39
CA LEU A 117 -16.58 2.10 19.45
C LEU A 117 -17.81 3.02 19.58
N THR A 118 -18.31 3.57 18.47
CA THR A 118 -19.51 4.43 18.47
C THR A 118 -20.75 3.71 19.01
N LEU A 119 -20.94 2.43 18.68
CA LEU A 119 -22.03 1.62 19.23
C LEU A 119 -21.93 1.49 20.75
N ARG A 120 -20.72 1.32 21.28
CA ARG A 120 -20.48 1.20 22.72
C ARG A 120 -20.62 2.53 23.46
N GLU A 121 -20.29 3.66 22.83
CA GLU A 121 -20.58 4.99 23.36
C GLU A 121 -22.08 5.25 23.54
N GLY A 122 -22.93 4.52 22.82
CA GLY A 122 -24.39 4.58 22.96
C GLY A 122 -24.95 3.89 24.22
N ARG A 123 -24.11 3.21 25.02
CA ARG A 123 -24.53 2.56 26.27
C ARG A 123 -24.93 3.61 27.33
N GLN A 124 -25.86 3.26 28.20
CA GLN A 124 -26.44 4.21 29.17
C GLN A 124 -26.19 3.84 30.63
N GLY A 125 -26.05 4.86 31.48
CA GLY A 125 -25.95 4.71 32.92
C GLY A 125 -24.75 3.85 33.33
N HIS A 126 -24.99 2.82 34.16
CA HIS A 126 -23.95 1.93 34.67
C HIS A 126 -23.42 0.93 33.63
N GLU A 127 -24.02 0.84 32.44
CA GLU A 127 -23.52 0.00 31.35
C GLU A 127 -22.43 0.68 30.52
N LEU A 128 -22.29 2.01 30.62
CA LEU A 128 -21.22 2.78 30.00
C LEU A 128 -19.96 2.70 30.86
N VAL A 129 -19.13 1.70 30.58
CA VAL A 129 -17.91 1.39 31.35
C VAL A 129 -16.75 1.28 30.39
N THR A 130 -15.59 1.81 30.77
CA THR A 130 -14.32 1.52 30.09
C THR A 130 -13.86 0.13 30.50
N ASP A 131 -13.97 -0.83 29.59
CA ASP A 131 -13.65 -2.23 29.86
C ASP A 131 -12.55 -2.74 28.89
N PRO A 132 -12.12 -4.01 29.01
CA PRO A 132 -11.10 -4.57 28.12
C PRO A 132 -11.49 -4.54 26.63
N VAL A 133 -12.78 -4.48 26.27
CA VAL A 133 -13.21 -4.37 24.88
C VAL A 133 -12.87 -2.98 24.34
N ASP A 134 -13.18 -1.92 25.09
CA ASP A 134 -12.86 -0.54 24.67
C ASP A 134 -11.35 -0.34 24.51
N GLU A 135 -10.54 -0.94 25.40
CA GLU A 135 -9.09 -0.91 25.28
C GLU A 135 -8.60 -1.62 24.01
N GLN A 136 -9.11 -2.81 23.70
CA GLN A 136 -8.69 -3.56 22.52
C GLN A 136 -9.16 -2.91 21.22
N LEU A 137 -10.37 -2.35 21.18
CA LEU A 137 -10.87 -1.61 20.02
C LEU A 137 -10.04 -0.35 19.75
N LYS A 138 -9.68 0.42 20.79
CA LYS A 138 -8.80 1.59 20.62
C LYS A 138 -7.41 1.20 20.12
N LYS A 139 -6.82 0.14 20.69
CA LYS A 139 -5.53 -0.41 20.20
C LYS A 139 -5.61 -0.87 18.76
N GLU A 140 -6.74 -1.47 18.35
CA GLU A 140 -6.97 -1.90 16.96
C GLU A 140 -7.05 -0.70 16.02
N VAL A 141 -7.76 0.39 16.37
CA VAL A 141 -7.77 1.64 15.58
C VAL A 141 -6.36 2.22 15.46
N GLU A 142 -5.67 2.43 16.57
CA GLU A 142 -4.32 3.00 16.58
C GLU A 142 -3.33 2.15 15.76
N LEU A 143 -3.45 0.82 15.81
CA LEU A 143 -2.63 -0.08 15.01
C LEU A 143 -2.95 0.06 13.52
N ILE A 144 -4.23 0.08 13.14
CA ILE A 144 -4.63 0.21 11.74
C ILE A 144 -4.13 1.55 11.16
N GLU A 145 -4.26 2.65 11.89
CA GLU A 145 -3.76 3.96 11.45
C GLU A 145 -2.23 3.96 11.27
N ARG A 146 -1.47 3.34 12.20
CA ARG A 146 -0.02 3.18 12.05
C ARG A 146 0.33 2.34 10.83
N VAL A 147 -0.38 1.23 10.60
CA VAL A 147 -0.20 0.39 9.41
C VAL A 147 -0.44 1.18 8.13
N GLN A 148 -1.51 1.98 8.08
CA GLN A 148 -1.81 2.83 6.93
C GLN A 148 -0.67 3.81 6.63
N GLN A 149 -0.14 4.47 7.66
CA GLN A 149 0.98 5.40 7.51
C GLN A 149 2.24 4.70 6.98
N VAL A 150 2.59 3.54 7.53
CA VAL A 150 3.78 2.77 7.11
C VAL A 150 3.63 2.30 5.66
N LEU A 151 2.49 1.71 5.29
CA LEU A 151 2.23 1.25 3.93
C LEU A 151 2.24 2.43 2.93
N GLN A 152 1.67 3.58 3.30
CA GLN A 152 1.69 4.79 2.47
C GLN A 152 3.12 5.29 2.22
N GLN A 153 3.97 5.30 3.25
CA GLN A 153 5.38 5.69 3.12
C GLN A 153 6.14 4.74 2.16
N HIS A 154 5.92 3.43 2.27
CA HIS A 154 6.51 2.46 1.34
C HIS A 154 6.04 2.67 -0.10
N THR A 155 4.75 2.92 -0.32
CA THR A 155 4.20 3.24 -1.64
C THR A 155 4.84 4.49 -2.24
N SER A 156 5.01 5.55 -1.44
CA SER A 156 5.68 6.78 -1.87
C SER A 156 7.15 6.54 -2.25
N ARG A 157 7.90 5.79 -1.41
CA ARG A 157 9.30 5.44 -1.69
C ARG A 157 9.44 4.60 -2.96
N ALA A 158 8.54 3.64 -3.19
CA ALA A 158 8.53 2.84 -4.41
C ALA A 158 8.24 3.70 -5.66
N PHE A 159 7.31 4.66 -5.56
CA PHE A 159 7.01 5.59 -6.64
C PHE A 159 8.21 6.48 -7.00
N GLU A 160 8.90 7.04 -6.01
CA GLU A 160 10.12 7.83 -6.23
C GLU A 160 11.21 7.00 -6.92
N GLN A 161 11.39 5.74 -6.50
CA GLN A 161 12.36 4.85 -7.13
C GLN A 161 11.99 4.48 -8.57
N LEU A 162 10.70 4.32 -8.89
CA LEU A 162 10.24 4.15 -10.27
C LEU A 162 10.59 5.36 -11.15
N CYS A 163 10.48 6.59 -10.62
CA CYS A 163 10.91 7.79 -11.35
C CYS A 163 12.42 7.77 -11.64
N ILE A 164 13.24 7.31 -10.69
CA ILE A 164 14.70 7.19 -10.88
C ILE A 164 15.02 6.13 -11.95
N LEU A 165 14.37 4.97 -11.90
CA LEU A 165 14.54 3.91 -12.91
C LEU A 165 14.11 4.39 -14.30
N GLN A 166 13.02 5.15 -14.40
CA GLN A 166 12.55 5.75 -15.66
C GLN A 166 13.58 6.72 -16.25
N GLU A 167 14.20 7.56 -15.42
CA GLU A 167 15.25 8.48 -15.86
C GLU A 167 16.48 7.71 -16.36
N VAL A 168 16.94 6.72 -15.60
CA VAL A 168 18.04 5.83 -16.00
C VAL A 168 17.73 5.15 -17.34
N ARG A 169 16.49 4.66 -17.51
CA ARG A 169 16.05 4.03 -18.75
C ARG A 169 16.10 4.99 -19.94
N HIS A 170 15.69 6.25 -19.73
CA HIS A 170 15.77 7.27 -20.77
C HIS A 170 17.24 7.51 -21.20
N GLN A 171 18.16 7.61 -20.24
CA GLN A 171 19.59 7.80 -20.51
C GLN A 171 20.21 6.62 -21.27
N LEU A 172 19.89 5.38 -20.89
CA LEU A 172 20.31 4.19 -21.62
C LEU A 172 19.78 4.19 -23.06
N THR A 173 18.53 4.62 -23.26
CA THR A 173 17.92 4.72 -24.60
C THR A 173 18.64 5.74 -25.48
N ALA A 174 18.95 6.91 -24.92
CA ALA A 174 19.65 7.96 -25.64
C ALA A 174 21.06 7.51 -26.04
N ASP A 175 21.79 6.85 -25.14
CA ASP A 175 23.11 6.30 -25.46
C ASP A 175 23.01 5.20 -26.52
N LEU A 176 22.04 4.29 -26.39
CA LEU A 176 21.79 3.23 -27.37
C LEU A 176 21.51 3.78 -28.77
N GLN A 177 20.68 4.82 -28.88
CA GLN A 177 20.41 5.49 -30.16
C GLN A 177 21.70 6.06 -30.77
N ASN A 178 22.52 6.75 -29.97
CA ASN A 178 23.80 7.26 -30.43
C ASN A 178 24.74 6.14 -30.91
N LYS A 179 24.73 4.97 -30.26
CA LYS A 179 25.50 3.80 -30.71
C LYS A 179 24.97 3.23 -32.02
N MET A 180 23.64 3.19 -32.20
CA MET A 180 23.03 2.73 -33.45
C MET A 180 23.37 3.65 -34.62
N ASP A 181 23.25 4.97 -34.43
CA ASP A 181 23.56 5.96 -35.47
C ASP A 181 25.05 5.92 -35.83
N ALA A 182 25.94 5.84 -34.84
CA ALA A 182 27.38 5.69 -35.07
C ALA A 182 27.71 4.40 -35.82
N LEU A 183 27.06 3.29 -35.46
CA LEU A 183 27.25 2.00 -36.12
C LEU A 183 26.82 2.04 -37.58
N ASP A 184 25.69 2.67 -37.90
CA ASP A 184 25.19 2.81 -39.27
C ASP A 184 26.13 3.66 -40.14
N ILE A 185 26.66 4.75 -39.58
CA ILE A 185 27.68 5.58 -40.24
C ILE A 185 28.96 4.78 -40.48
N ASP A 186 29.48 4.10 -39.46
CA ASP A 186 30.74 3.35 -39.56
C ASP A 186 30.63 2.16 -40.53
N MET A 187 29.50 1.44 -40.53
CA MET A 187 29.20 0.38 -41.51
C MET A 187 29.08 0.94 -42.93
N SER A 188 28.40 2.08 -43.09
CA SER A 188 28.30 2.77 -44.38
C SER A 188 29.68 3.15 -44.90
N CYS A 189 30.54 3.72 -44.04
CA CYS A 189 31.93 4.04 -44.39
C CYS A 189 32.74 2.79 -44.78
N LEU A 190 32.58 1.67 -44.06
CA LEU A 190 33.27 0.41 -44.36
C LEU A 190 32.84 -0.20 -45.69
N SER A 191 31.60 0.07 -46.13
CA SER A 191 31.06 -0.40 -47.42
C SER A 191 31.53 0.41 -48.63
N LEU A 192 32.10 1.61 -48.41
CA LEU A 192 32.57 2.47 -49.50
C LEU A 192 33.81 1.87 -50.17
N THR A 193 33.82 1.96 -51.50
CA THR A 193 34.95 1.57 -52.33
C THR A 193 35.30 2.71 -53.28
N ILE A 194 36.47 2.65 -53.92
CA ILE A 194 36.87 3.62 -54.96
C ILE A 194 35.91 3.66 -56.17
N LYS A 195 35.02 2.67 -56.31
CA LYS A 195 34.02 2.60 -57.38
C LYS A 195 32.63 3.06 -56.92
N SER A 196 32.46 3.37 -55.63
CA SER A 196 31.16 3.77 -55.08
C SER A 196 30.70 5.11 -55.67
N PRO A 197 29.40 5.26 -55.98
CA PRO A 197 28.87 6.54 -56.41
C PRO A 197 29.00 7.56 -55.26
N HIS A 198 29.15 8.85 -55.59
CA HIS A 198 29.23 9.98 -54.65
C HIS A 198 30.52 10.16 -53.80
N ILE A 199 31.58 9.38 -54.04
CA ILE A 199 32.91 9.74 -53.52
C ILE A 199 33.38 11.07 -54.15
N SER A 200 33.92 11.98 -53.34
CA SER A 200 34.32 13.33 -53.78
C SER A 200 35.30 13.97 -52.80
N LEU A 201 36.10 14.92 -53.29
CA LEU A 201 36.98 15.72 -52.44
C LEU A 201 36.14 16.66 -51.57
N LYS A 202 36.37 16.64 -50.26
CA LYS A 202 35.63 17.46 -49.29
C LYS A 202 36.42 18.70 -48.91
N THR A 203 35.72 19.78 -48.58
CA THR A 203 36.31 20.99 -48.03
C THR A 203 36.73 20.76 -46.58
N ASN A 204 37.99 21.06 -46.26
CA ASN A 204 38.58 20.89 -44.93
C ASN A 204 38.24 19.54 -44.26
N PRO A 205 38.70 18.40 -44.82
CA PRO A 205 38.35 17.06 -44.34
C PRO A 205 39.04 16.68 -43.03
N THR A 206 40.14 17.34 -42.67
CA THR A 206 40.93 17.07 -41.45
C THR A 206 40.45 17.89 -40.24
N ARG A 207 39.29 18.56 -40.35
CA ARG A 207 38.71 19.31 -39.23
C ARG A 207 38.27 18.38 -38.11
N ILE A 208 38.46 18.83 -36.87
CA ILE A 208 37.92 18.19 -35.67
C ILE A 208 36.73 19.03 -35.21
N PRO A 209 35.49 18.50 -35.24
CA PRO A 209 34.33 19.21 -34.73
C PRO A 209 34.51 19.60 -33.25
N SER A 210 34.04 20.79 -32.87
CA SER A 210 34.02 21.20 -31.47
C SER A 210 33.13 20.27 -30.65
N GLY A 211 33.58 19.88 -29.46
CA GLY A 211 32.87 18.92 -28.60
C GLY A 211 33.14 17.44 -28.93
N SER A 212 34.14 17.12 -29.74
CA SER A 212 34.55 15.74 -30.01
C SER A 212 35.08 15.06 -28.74
N SER A 213 34.60 13.86 -28.44
CA SER A 213 35.07 13.02 -27.34
C SER A 213 36.23 12.11 -27.74
N THR A 214 37.08 11.76 -26.79
CA THR A 214 38.08 10.70 -26.93
C THR A 214 37.45 9.30 -26.83
N PRO A 215 38.11 8.25 -27.35
CA PRO A 215 37.62 6.88 -27.18
C PRO A 215 37.47 6.47 -25.71
N GLN A 216 38.32 6.99 -24.83
CA GLN A 216 38.27 6.74 -23.39
C GLN A 216 37.00 7.35 -22.77
N GLU A 217 36.71 8.63 -23.07
CA GLU A 217 35.49 9.29 -22.61
C GLU A 217 34.23 8.60 -23.14
N TRP A 218 34.25 8.14 -24.39
CA TRP A 218 33.14 7.39 -24.99
C TRP A 218 32.86 6.06 -24.27
N VAL A 219 33.90 5.30 -23.91
CA VAL A 219 33.75 4.07 -23.12
C VAL A 219 33.23 4.40 -21.72
N GLN A 220 33.82 5.41 -21.07
CA GLN A 220 33.44 5.81 -19.71
C GLN A 220 31.98 6.28 -19.64
N PHE A 221 31.48 6.95 -20.66
CA PHE A 221 30.08 7.38 -20.73
C PHE A 221 29.12 6.20 -20.67
N SER A 222 29.32 5.19 -21.53
CA SER A 222 28.46 3.99 -21.51
C SER A 222 28.65 3.15 -20.26
N GLN A 223 29.88 3.04 -19.73
CA GLN A 223 30.14 2.39 -18.44
C GLN A 223 29.40 3.08 -17.28
N HIS A 224 29.40 4.40 -17.25
CA HIS A 224 28.71 5.18 -16.23
C HIS A 224 27.20 4.94 -16.26
N ASN A 225 26.59 4.99 -17.45
CA ASN A 225 25.14 4.75 -17.60
C ASN A 225 24.75 3.34 -17.11
N VAL A 226 25.54 2.32 -17.46
CA VAL A 226 25.34 0.94 -17.01
C VAL A 226 25.55 0.79 -15.51
N ALA A 227 26.58 1.43 -14.93
CA ALA A 227 26.83 1.38 -13.49
C ALA A 227 25.68 2.02 -12.70
N ARG A 228 25.23 3.20 -13.13
CA ARG A 228 24.08 3.90 -12.53
C ARG A 228 22.80 3.07 -12.62
N ALA A 229 22.60 2.35 -13.72
CA ALA A 229 21.46 1.46 -13.86
C ALA A 229 21.50 0.29 -12.87
N HIS A 230 22.65 -0.36 -12.71
CA HIS A 230 22.80 -1.42 -11.71
C HIS A 230 22.56 -0.92 -10.28
N GLU A 231 23.07 0.26 -9.93
CA GLU A 231 22.84 0.86 -8.61
C GLU A 231 21.35 1.14 -8.37
N ALA A 232 20.65 1.73 -9.35
CA ALA A 232 19.21 1.99 -9.24
C ALA A 232 18.40 0.70 -9.11
N MET A 233 18.75 -0.36 -9.86
CA MET A 233 18.09 -1.67 -9.73
C MET A 233 18.35 -2.31 -8.36
N GLN A 234 19.57 -2.19 -7.81
CA GLN A 234 19.89 -2.71 -6.49
C GLN A 234 19.08 -2.02 -5.37
N VAL A 235 18.94 -0.70 -5.43
CA VAL A 235 18.10 0.06 -4.48
C VAL A 235 16.64 -0.36 -4.60
N SER A 236 16.14 -0.56 -5.81
CA SER A 236 14.78 -1.05 -6.06
C SER A 236 14.56 -2.45 -5.48
N GLN A 237 15.51 -3.36 -5.65
CA GLN A 237 15.45 -4.70 -5.05
C GLN A 237 15.33 -4.63 -3.52
N GLN A 238 16.16 -3.81 -2.86
CA GLN A 238 16.11 -3.62 -1.40
C GLN A 238 14.76 -3.08 -0.95
N ILE A 239 14.21 -2.09 -1.67
CA ILE A 239 12.88 -1.53 -1.37
C ILE A 239 11.81 -2.63 -1.44
N ARG A 240 11.84 -3.50 -2.45
CA ARG A 240 10.87 -4.61 -2.55
C ARG A 240 11.00 -5.63 -1.44
N GLU A 241 12.23 -5.98 -1.06
CA GLU A 241 12.49 -6.91 0.05
C GLU A 241 11.94 -6.34 1.37
N ASP A 242 12.23 -5.07 1.65
CA ASP A 242 11.71 -4.34 2.81
C ASP A 242 10.17 -4.28 2.80
N MET A 243 9.57 -3.97 1.65
CA MET A 243 8.10 -3.90 1.48
C MET A 243 7.44 -5.26 1.74
N ASN A 244 7.99 -6.33 1.20
CA ASN A 244 7.46 -7.68 1.37
C ASN A 244 7.54 -8.12 2.84
N LEU A 245 8.67 -7.88 3.51
CA LEU A 245 8.86 -8.20 4.92
C LEU A 245 7.89 -7.40 5.79
N THR A 246 7.84 -6.08 5.58
CA THR A 246 6.99 -5.17 6.36
C THR A 246 5.52 -5.54 6.18
N ARG A 247 5.05 -5.81 4.97
CA ARG A 247 3.66 -6.23 4.73
C ARG A 247 3.30 -7.51 5.50
N ALA A 248 4.19 -8.50 5.50
CA ALA A 248 3.97 -9.75 6.25
C ALA A 248 3.93 -9.52 7.77
N GLN A 249 4.81 -8.65 8.29
CA GLN A 249 4.83 -8.28 9.71
C GLN A 249 3.53 -7.57 10.12
N LEU A 250 3.14 -6.53 9.37
CA LEU A 250 1.94 -5.75 9.66
C LEU A 250 0.66 -6.60 9.56
N GLN A 251 0.59 -7.52 8.59
CA GLN A 251 -0.53 -8.46 8.48
C GLN A 251 -0.65 -9.35 9.72
N ASN A 252 0.48 -9.85 10.25
CA ASN A 252 0.48 -10.67 11.46
C ASN A 252 0.09 -9.86 12.70
N GLU A 253 0.54 -8.61 12.81
CA GLU A 253 0.15 -7.71 13.90
C GLU A 253 -1.35 -7.42 13.88
N LEU A 254 -1.91 -7.10 12.71
CA LEU A 254 -3.35 -6.87 12.53
C LEU A 254 -4.17 -8.11 12.91
N GLU A 255 -3.77 -9.29 12.45
CA GLU A 255 -4.47 -10.54 12.77
C GLU A 255 -4.40 -10.86 14.27
N THR A 256 -3.25 -10.62 14.90
CA THR A 256 -3.07 -10.82 16.35
C THR A 256 -3.97 -9.89 17.14
N GLN A 257 -3.99 -8.60 16.78
CA GLN A 257 -4.83 -7.60 17.44
C GLN A 257 -6.32 -7.89 17.23
N ARG A 258 -6.72 -8.26 16.01
CA ARG A 258 -8.10 -8.68 15.71
C ARG A 258 -8.55 -9.82 16.61
N ARG A 259 -7.73 -10.86 16.78
CA ARG A 259 -8.04 -12.00 17.66
C ARG A 259 -8.16 -11.58 19.12
N ALA A 260 -7.31 -10.67 19.59
CA ALA A 260 -7.38 -10.13 20.94
C ALA A 260 -8.70 -9.37 21.18
N THR A 261 -9.11 -8.52 20.23
CA THR A 261 -10.40 -7.82 20.27
C THR A 261 -11.57 -8.80 20.26
N GLU A 262 -11.58 -9.77 19.34
CA GLU A 262 -12.65 -10.77 19.27
C GLU A 262 -12.77 -11.60 20.55
N PHE A 263 -11.65 -11.97 21.17
CA PHE A 263 -11.65 -12.65 22.46
C PHE A 263 -12.23 -11.78 23.57
N ALA A 264 -11.83 -10.51 23.65
CA ALA A 264 -12.36 -9.57 24.63
C ALA A 264 -13.88 -9.39 24.48
N LEU A 265 -14.37 -9.23 23.25
CA LEU A 265 -15.79 -9.12 22.93
C LEU A 265 -16.57 -10.35 23.39
N ARG A 266 -16.15 -11.55 22.99
CA ARG A 266 -16.82 -12.81 23.39
C ARG A 266 -16.87 -12.97 24.92
N LYS A 267 -15.75 -12.66 25.60
CA LYS A 267 -15.67 -12.74 27.05
C LYS A 267 -16.60 -11.73 27.73
N ARG A 268 -16.66 -10.49 27.23
CA ARG A 268 -17.52 -9.44 27.78
C ARG A 268 -19.00 -9.73 27.57
N ASN A 269 -19.37 -10.15 26.36
CA ASN A 269 -20.73 -10.55 26.03
C ASN A 269 -21.23 -11.66 26.97
N HIS A 270 -20.40 -12.69 27.23
CA HIS A 270 -20.75 -13.75 28.18
C HIS A 270 -20.99 -13.21 29.61
N HIS A 271 -20.14 -12.31 30.10
CA HIS A 271 -20.34 -11.70 31.42
C HIS A 271 -21.62 -10.85 31.49
N GLU A 272 -21.96 -10.13 30.42
CA GLU A 272 -23.19 -9.33 30.36
C GLU A 272 -24.44 -10.22 30.31
N GLU A 273 -24.40 -11.35 29.59
CA GLU A 273 -25.47 -12.34 29.59
C GLU A 273 -25.67 -12.97 30.97
N GLN A 274 -24.58 -13.31 31.67
CA GLN A 274 -24.64 -13.81 33.06
C GLN A 274 -25.28 -12.79 34.00
N ALA A 275 -24.85 -11.53 33.93
CA ALA A 275 -25.41 -10.45 34.75
C ALA A 275 -26.90 -10.22 34.46
N ARG A 276 -27.33 -10.34 33.20
CA ARG A 276 -28.75 -10.29 32.82
C ARG A 276 -29.54 -11.44 33.43
N HIS A 277 -29.07 -12.68 33.27
CA HIS A 277 -29.76 -13.85 33.82
C HIS A 277 -29.88 -13.81 35.35
N GLU A 278 -28.81 -13.39 36.04
CA GLU A 278 -28.84 -13.21 37.49
C GLU A 278 -29.89 -12.17 37.88
N LEU A 279 -29.94 -11.03 37.19
CA LEU A 279 -30.90 -9.97 37.49
C LEU A 279 -32.35 -10.42 37.21
N GLU A 280 -32.60 -11.16 36.13
CA GLU A 280 -33.91 -11.76 35.84
C GLU A 280 -34.35 -12.73 36.95
N TRP A 281 -33.41 -13.53 37.47
CA TRP A 281 -33.67 -14.43 38.59
C TRP A 281 -34.02 -13.65 39.87
N GLN A 282 -33.23 -12.64 40.23
CA GLN A 282 -33.48 -11.79 41.40
C GLN A 282 -34.83 -11.06 41.34
N ILE A 283 -35.22 -10.57 40.16
CA ILE A 283 -36.53 -9.95 39.94
C ILE A 283 -37.64 -10.95 40.23
N LYS A 284 -37.57 -12.14 39.62
CA LYS A 284 -38.59 -13.18 39.81
C LYS A 284 -38.71 -13.60 41.28
N THR A 285 -37.60 -13.85 41.96
CA THR A 285 -37.60 -14.20 43.38
C THR A 285 -38.15 -13.07 44.25
N THR A 286 -37.86 -11.81 43.91
CA THR A 286 -38.43 -10.66 44.63
C THR A 286 -39.94 -10.53 44.39
N GLU A 287 -40.45 -10.85 43.20
CA GLU A 287 -41.88 -10.88 42.89
C GLU A 287 -42.62 -11.96 43.70
N GLU A 288 -42.02 -13.14 43.83
CA GLU A 288 -42.54 -14.23 44.67
C GLU A 288 -42.61 -13.82 46.15
N GLU A 289 -41.52 -13.26 46.69
CA GLU A 289 -41.48 -12.74 48.08
C GLU A 289 -42.47 -11.57 48.29
N MET A 290 -42.68 -10.72 47.28
CA MET A 290 -43.67 -9.64 47.35
C MET A 290 -45.09 -10.21 47.46
N ALA A 291 -45.41 -11.28 46.72
CA ALA A 291 -46.71 -11.94 46.79
C ALA A 291 -46.95 -12.60 48.15
N GLU A 292 -45.93 -13.25 48.72
CA GLU A 292 -45.99 -13.79 50.09
C GLU A 292 -46.19 -12.69 51.14
N MET A 293 -45.43 -11.59 51.05
CA MET A 293 -45.58 -10.43 51.94
C MET A 293 -46.97 -9.78 51.83
N GLU A 294 -47.54 -9.74 50.62
CA GLU A 294 -48.92 -9.28 50.41
C GLU A 294 -49.94 -10.22 51.07
N SER A 295 -49.75 -11.54 50.96
CA SER A 295 -50.57 -12.54 51.66
C SER A 295 -50.51 -12.37 53.18
N ASP A 296 -49.30 -12.19 53.74
CA ASP A 296 -49.08 -11.94 55.16
C ASP A 296 -49.76 -10.65 55.64
N ILE A 297 -49.71 -9.58 54.85
CA ILE A 297 -50.41 -8.31 55.16
C ILE A 297 -51.93 -8.54 55.22
N HIS A 298 -52.51 -9.29 54.27
CA HIS A 298 -53.94 -9.62 54.30
C HIS A 298 -54.30 -10.48 55.53
N GLY A 299 -53.45 -11.46 55.87
CA GLY A 299 -53.62 -12.30 57.07
C GLY A 299 -53.59 -11.48 58.35
N LEU A 300 -52.59 -10.59 58.50
CA LEU A 300 -52.44 -9.70 59.65
C LEU A 300 -53.62 -8.73 59.80
N ASP A 301 -54.15 -8.18 58.69
CA ASP A 301 -55.33 -7.31 58.73
C ASP A 301 -56.59 -8.09 59.13
N ALA A 302 -56.79 -9.30 58.59
CA ALA A 302 -57.90 -10.16 58.98
C ALA A 302 -57.85 -10.54 60.48
N ASP A 303 -56.68 -10.90 60.99
CA ASP A 303 -56.47 -11.16 62.41
C ASP A 303 -56.72 -9.92 63.27
N LEU A 304 -56.27 -8.74 62.83
CA LEU A 304 -56.53 -7.47 63.50
C LEU A 304 -58.04 -7.20 63.60
N GLN A 305 -58.80 -7.41 62.54
CA GLN A 305 -60.26 -7.24 62.54
C GLN A 305 -60.93 -8.24 63.49
N ALA A 306 -60.52 -9.51 63.46
CA ALA A 306 -61.05 -10.55 64.33
C ALA A 306 -60.79 -10.23 65.82
N LYS A 307 -59.57 -9.82 66.17
CA LYS A 307 -59.23 -9.43 67.56
C LYS A 307 -59.93 -8.13 67.97
N THR A 308 -60.14 -7.19 67.06
CA THR A 308 -60.94 -5.98 67.31
C THR A 308 -62.40 -6.31 67.58
N ALA A 309 -62.97 -7.31 66.90
CA ALA A 309 -64.33 -7.79 67.16
C ALA A 309 -64.43 -8.45 68.55
N ASN A 310 -63.46 -9.27 68.94
CA ASN A 310 -63.37 -9.85 70.29
C ASN A 310 -63.27 -8.76 71.36
N LEU A 311 -62.47 -7.72 71.12
CA LEU A 311 -62.35 -6.59 72.02
C LEU A 311 -63.70 -5.86 72.16
N LYS A 312 -64.38 -5.57 71.05
CA LYS A 312 -65.74 -4.96 71.09
C LYS A 312 -66.72 -5.79 71.92
N LEU A 313 -66.67 -7.13 71.81
CA LEU A 313 -67.49 -8.02 72.62
C LEU A 313 -67.16 -7.91 74.10
N ALA A 314 -65.87 -7.94 74.47
CA ALA A 314 -65.44 -7.80 75.86
C ALA A 314 -65.82 -6.44 76.45
N HIS A 315 -65.64 -5.33 75.71
CA HIS A 315 -66.10 -3.99 76.10
C HIS A 315 -67.62 -3.95 76.31
N THR A 316 -68.40 -4.51 75.38
CA THR A 316 -69.87 -4.53 75.49
C THR A 316 -70.32 -5.33 76.71
N ARG A 317 -69.67 -6.47 76.99
CA ARG A 317 -69.93 -7.28 78.19
C ARG A 317 -69.61 -6.50 79.48
N LEU A 318 -68.48 -5.81 79.53
CA LEU A 318 -68.10 -4.97 80.67
C LEU A 318 -69.10 -3.84 80.89
N GLU A 319 -69.49 -3.14 79.83
CA GLU A 319 -70.45 -2.03 79.88
C GLU A 319 -71.83 -2.50 80.31
N THR A 320 -72.33 -3.60 79.75
CA THR A 320 -73.66 -4.14 80.10
C THR A 320 -73.74 -4.49 81.60
N ARG A 321 -72.63 -5.00 82.16
CA ARG A 321 -72.54 -5.39 83.57
C ARG A 321 -72.53 -4.20 84.54
N THR A 322 -72.37 -2.95 84.07
CA THR A 322 -72.50 -1.75 84.93
C THR A 322 -73.95 -1.44 85.30
N ASN A 323 -74.92 -1.98 84.55
CA ASN A 323 -76.36 -1.80 84.80
C ASN A 323 -76.91 -2.70 85.92
N ARG A 324 -76.07 -3.48 86.61
CA ARG A 324 -76.50 -4.36 87.70
C ARG A 324 -76.95 -3.53 88.91
N PRO A 325 -78.12 -3.79 89.51
CA PRO A 325 -78.65 -2.97 90.58
C PRO A 325 -78.00 -3.26 91.95
N ASN A 326 -77.82 -2.22 92.76
CA ASN A 326 -77.48 -2.29 94.19
C ASN A 326 -76.25 -3.19 94.51
N MET A 327 -76.43 -4.19 95.38
CA MET A 327 -75.37 -5.07 95.87
C MET A 327 -74.82 -6.01 94.78
N ASP A 328 -75.59 -6.26 93.72
CA ASP A 328 -75.18 -7.10 92.59
C ASP A 328 -74.20 -6.39 91.63
N LEU A 329 -73.92 -5.10 91.84
CA LEU A 329 -72.81 -4.37 91.22
C LEU A 329 -71.47 -4.75 91.85
N CYS A 330 -71.21 -6.05 91.92
CA CYS A 330 -70.02 -6.63 92.52
C CYS A 330 -68.91 -6.82 91.47
N ARG A 331 -67.67 -6.67 91.93
CA ARG A 331 -66.45 -7.05 91.18
C ARG A 331 -66.16 -8.53 91.44
N ASP A 332 -66.91 -9.38 90.77
CA ASP A 332 -66.75 -10.83 90.83
C ASP A 332 -65.61 -11.32 89.91
N GLU A 333 -65.31 -12.62 89.98
CA GLU A 333 -64.28 -13.27 89.16
C GLU A 333 -64.49 -13.03 87.65
N VAL A 334 -65.74 -12.99 87.19
CA VAL A 334 -66.06 -12.70 85.78
C VAL A 334 -65.69 -11.25 85.41
N GLN A 335 -65.92 -10.28 86.30
CA GLN A 335 -65.50 -8.90 86.10
C GLN A 335 -63.96 -8.81 85.97
N HIS A 336 -63.22 -9.47 86.86
CA HIS A 336 -61.76 -9.51 86.80
C HIS A 336 -61.25 -10.20 85.53
N GLY A 337 -61.87 -11.32 85.13
CA GLY A 337 -61.55 -12.04 83.90
C GLY A 337 -61.74 -11.19 82.64
N LEU A 338 -62.86 -10.47 82.52
CA LEU A 338 -63.13 -9.58 81.38
C LEU A 338 -62.16 -8.39 81.30
N VAL A 339 -61.76 -7.82 82.44
CA VAL A 339 -60.74 -6.74 82.48
C VAL A 339 -59.39 -7.26 81.98
N ASN A 340 -58.98 -8.45 82.42
CA ASN A 340 -57.75 -9.08 81.95
C ASN A 340 -57.82 -9.42 80.45
N GLU A 341 -58.96 -9.92 79.97
CA GLU A 341 -59.20 -10.21 78.55
C GLU A 341 -59.05 -8.94 77.69
N VAL A 342 -59.63 -7.81 78.13
CA VAL A 342 -59.45 -6.50 77.45
C VAL A 342 -57.98 -6.10 77.38
N GLN A 343 -57.26 -6.14 78.51
CA GLN A 343 -55.84 -5.77 78.54
C GLN A 343 -54.99 -6.64 77.61
N GLN A 344 -55.24 -7.95 77.57
CA GLN A 344 -54.55 -8.86 76.67
C GLN A 344 -54.89 -8.62 75.19
N LEU A 345 -56.17 -8.37 74.88
CA LEU A 345 -56.60 -8.07 73.52
C LEU A 345 -56.04 -6.73 73.02
N GLU A 346 -55.99 -5.69 73.87
CA GLU A 346 -55.36 -4.40 73.54
C GLU A 346 -53.87 -4.58 73.25
N ALA A 347 -53.15 -5.33 74.08
CA ALA A 347 -51.73 -5.63 73.85
C ALA A 347 -51.52 -6.43 72.55
N THR A 348 -52.36 -7.42 72.28
CA THR A 348 -52.31 -8.22 71.05
C THR A 348 -52.58 -7.37 69.80
N ILE A 349 -53.60 -6.50 69.86
CA ILE A 349 -53.95 -5.57 68.78
C ILE A 349 -52.81 -4.59 68.53
N ALA A 350 -52.16 -4.06 69.57
CA ALA A 350 -51.01 -3.18 69.42
C ALA A 350 -49.84 -3.89 68.72
N ALA A 351 -49.53 -5.14 69.12
CA ALA A 351 -48.51 -5.95 68.48
C ALA A 351 -48.83 -6.26 66.99
N LEU A 352 -50.09 -6.62 66.68
CA LEU A 352 -50.53 -6.85 65.30
C LEU A 352 -50.42 -5.58 64.44
N LYS A 353 -50.82 -4.40 64.97
CA LYS A 353 -50.65 -3.12 64.26
C LYS A 353 -49.19 -2.80 63.97
N GLN A 354 -48.31 -3.02 64.93
CA GLN A 354 -46.88 -2.84 64.73
C GLN A 354 -46.37 -3.75 63.61
N LYS A 355 -46.68 -5.05 63.68
CA LYS A 355 -46.22 -6.01 62.67
C LYS A 355 -46.77 -5.71 61.27
N LEU A 356 -48.03 -5.31 61.18
CA LEU A 356 -48.66 -4.86 59.94
C LEU A 356 -47.91 -3.66 59.34
N SER A 357 -47.55 -2.67 60.17
CA SER A 357 -46.78 -1.49 59.70
C SER A 357 -45.37 -1.86 59.23
N GLU A 358 -44.70 -2.80 59.90
CA GLU A 358 -43.39 -3.32 59.50
C GLU A 358 -43.46 -4.05 58.16
N ALA A 359 -44.48 -4.92 57.99
CA ALA A 359 -44.72 -5.68 56.75
C ALA A 359 -45.03 -4.74 55.57
N GLN A 360 -45.91 -3.75 55.77
CA GLN A 360 -46.23 -2.74 54.75
C GLN A 360 -45.00 -1.94 54.33
N HIS A 361 -44.17 -1.51 55.28
CA HIS A 361 -42.93 -0.79 54.98
C HIS A 361 -41.91 -1.67 54.24
N SER A 362 -41.77 -2.94 54.64
CA SER A 362 -40.92 -3.91 53.94
C SER A 362 -41.36 -4.11 52.49
N LEU A 363 -42.66 -4.31 52.26
CA LEU A 363 -43.24 -4.45 50.92
C LEU A 363 -42.98 -3.20 50.07
N GLN A 364 -43.15 -1.99 50.63
CA GLN A 364 -42.88 -0.75 49.91
C GLN A 364 -41.40 -0.64 49.50
N LYS A 365 -40.47 -1.03 50.38
CA LYS A 365 -39.05 -1.06 50.08
C LYS A 365 -38.72 -2.05 48.97
N MET A 366 -39.33 -3.24 48.99
CA MET A 366 -39.20 -4.23 47.92
C MET A 366 -39.74 -3.72 46.60
N LYS A 367 -40.93 -3.10 46.56
CA LYS A 367 -41.51 -2.49 45.36
C LYS A 367 -40.59 -1.44 44.74
N LEU A 368 -39.97 -0.59 45.57
CA LEU A 368 -39.00 0.40 45.10
C LEU A 368 -37.74 -0.27 44.52
N HIS A 369 -37.23 -1.32 45.17
CA HIS A 369 -36.04 -2.03 44.69
C HIS A 369 -36.32 -2.80 43.39
N HIS A 370 -37.47 -3.48 43.31
CA HIS A 370 -37.96 -4.16 42.11
C HIS A 370 -38.05 -3.21 40.91
N SER A 371 -38.62 -2.01 41.09
CA SER A 371 -38.65 -0.99 40.03
C SER A 371 -37.25 -0.58 39.55
N ARG A 372 -36.27 -0.49 40.46
CA ARG A 372 -34.87 -0.22 40.08
C ARG A 372 -34.24 -1.38 39.33
N MET A 373 -34.50 -2.62 39.74
CA MET A 373 -33.99 -3.81 39.05
C MET A 373 -34.58 -3.93 37.64
N LEU A 374 -35.87 -3.64 37.44
CA LEU A 374 -36.48 -3.61 36.10
C LEU A 374 -35.83 -2.56 35.19
N GLN A 375 -35.52 -1.37 35.73
CA GLN A 375 -34.82 -0.34 34.97
C GLN A 375 -33.40 -0.79 34.59
N ASP A 376 -32.68 -1.44 35.52
CA ASP A 376 -31.34 -1.97 35.26
C ASP A 376 -31.37 -3.11 34.22
N LEU A 377 -32.39 -3.98 34.26
CA LEU A 377 -32.60 -5.03 33.28
C LEU A 377 -32.81 -4.46 31.86
N SER A 378 -33.62 -3.41 31.73
CA SER A 378 -33.82 -2.71 30.45
C SER A 378 -32.50 -2.20 29.89
N ARG A 379 -31.66 -1.57 30.73
CA ARG A 379 -30.34 -1.06 30.32
C ARG A 379 -29.40 -2.19 29.91
N LYS A 380 -29.39 -3.31 30.63
CA LYS A 380 -28.58 -4.50 30.25
C LYS A 380 -29.02 -5.09 28.92
N GLN A 381 -30.33 -5.16 28.65
CA GLN A 381 -30.85 -5.63 27.37
C GLN A 381 -30.45 -4.69 26.23
N GLU A 382 -30.52 -3.37 26.44
CA GLU A 382 -30.03 -2.38 25.47
C GLU A 382 -28.52 -2.55 25.22
N ALA A 383 -27.70 -2.67 26.28
CA ALA A 383 -26.26 -2.87 26.17
C ALA A 383 -25.90 -4.17 25.40
N LEU A 384 -26.56 -5.29 25.70
CA LEU A 384 -26.40 -6.54 24.98
C LEU A 384 -26.83 -6.43 23.51
N SER A 385 -27.88 -5.65 23.21
CA SER A 385 -28.30 -5.41 21.82
C SER A 385 -27.26 -4.63 21.02
N LEU A 386 -26.59 -3.65 21.65
CA LEU A 386 -25.48 -2.91 21.05
C LEU A 386 -24.27 -3.81 20.85
N GLU A 387 -23.98 -4.69 21.80
CA GLU A 387 -22.90 -5.67 21.70
C GLU A 387 -23.15 -6.68 20.57
N GLN A 388 -24.38 -7.16 20.41
CA GLN A 388 -24.77 -8.03 19.31
C GLN A 388 -24.63 -7.32 17.95
N ARG A 389 -24.98 -6.03 17.88
CA ARG A 389 -24.74 -5.20 16.69
C ARG A 389 -23.25 -5.08 16.40
N SER A 390 -22.41 -4.83 17.41
CA SER A 390 -20.95 -4.79 17.26
C SER A 390 -20.40 -6.10 16.69
N LEU A 391 -20.82 -7.25 17.23
CA LEU A 391 -20.45 -8.57 16.70
C LEU A 391 -20.90 -8.78 15.25
N ASN A 392 -22.12 -8.35 14.90
CA ASN A 392 -22.63 -8.43 13.52
C ASN A 392 -21.85 -7.51 12.57
N THR A 393 -21.53 -6.29 12.99
CA THR A 393 -20.71 -5.33 12.24
C THR A 393 -19.32 -5.92 11.97
N ARG A 394 -18.74 -6.64 12.94
CA ARG A 394 -17.45 -7.35 12.78
C ARG A 394 -17.51 -8.57 11.87
N ALA A 395 -18.67 -9.17 11.63
CA ALA A 395 -18.81 -10.23 10.62
C ALA A 395 -18.47 -9.74 9.20
N ARG A 396 -18.49 -8.42 8.94
CA ARG A 396 -18.02 -7.84 7.67
C ARG A 396 -16.52 -8.06 7.43
N LEU A 397 -15.74 -8.30 8.49
CA LEU A 397 -14.30 -8.60 8.43
C LEU A 397 -13.99 -10.04 8.02
N THR A 398 -14.98 -10.94 8.03
CA THR A 398 -14.82 -12.32 7.54
C THR A 398 -15.43 -12.50 6.15
N SER A 399 -16.48 -11.74 5.80
CA SER A 399 -17.07 -11.78 4.46
C SER A 399 -16.12 -11.26 3.38
N THR A 400 -15.36 -10.20 3.69
CA THR A 400 -14.35 -9.61 2.80
C THR A 400 -13.21 -10.58 2.49
N SER A 401 -12.74 -11.37 3.47
CA SER A 401 -11.75 -12.42 3.23
C SER A 401 -12.24 -13.58 2.32
N SER A 402 -13.55 -13.75 2.18
CA SER A 402 -14.13 -14.79 1.31
C SER A 402 -14.40 -14.32 -0.11
N THR A 403 -14.55 -13.00 -0.33
CA THR A 403 -14.80 -12.40 -1.65
C THR A 403 -13.51 -12.10 -2.42
N ASP A 404 -12.40 -11.85 -1.72
CA ASP A 404 -11.09 -11.63 -2.37
C ASP A 404 -10.54 -12.89 -3.04
N ASN A 405 -11.07 -14.07 -2.72
CA ASN A 405 -10.74 -15.32 -3.42
C ASN A 405 -11.62 -15.59 -4.66
N LYS A 406 -12.59 -14.72 -4.97
CA LYS A 406 -13.50 -14.89 -6.12
C LYS A 406 -13.55 -13.71 -7.10
N ASN A 407 -13.04 -12.53 -6.75
CA ASN A 407 -13.04 -11.37 -7.62
C ASN A 407 -11.63 -10.86 -7.98
N SER A 408 -10.77 -11.77 -8.45
CA SER A 408 -9.64 -11.40 -9.30
C SER A 408 -10.12 -11.17 -10.73
N THR A 409 -10.98 -10.19 -10.96
CA THR A 409 -11.23 -9.63 -12.30
C THR A 409 -12.03 -8.34 -12.15
N LEU A 410 -11.34 -7.22 -12.37
CA LEU A 410 -11.76 -5.97 -13.02
C LEU A 410 -10.98 -4.80 -12.41
N VAL A 411 -9.69 -4.74 -12.71
CA VAL A 411 -8.95 -3.47 -12.67
C VAL A 411 -9.30 -2.73 -13.96
N VAL A 412 -10.00 -1.61 -13.83
CA VAL A 412 -10.19 -0.65 -14.92
C VAL A 412 -8.85 0.06 -15.13
N PRO A 413 -8.24 0.02 -16.33
CA PRO A 413 -7.03 0.78 -16.59
C PRO A 413 -7.37 2.27 -16.65
N LEU A 414 -6.76 3.07 -15.76
CA LEU A 414 -6.64 4.51 -15.98
C LEU A 414 -5.78 4.73 -17.22
N ALA A 415 -6.34 5.46 -18.18
CA ALA A 415 -5.83 5.62 -19.53
C ALA A 415 -4.40 6.16 -19.56
N ASN A 416 -3.51 5.40 -20.20
CA ASN A 416 -2.22 5.90 -20.69
C ASN A 416 -2.46 6.84 -21.87
N SER A 417 -2.17 8.13 -21.68
CA SER A 417 -1.92 9.06 -22.77
C SER A 417 -0.53 8.78 -23.36
N SER A 418 -0.43 7.86 -24.30
CA SER A 418 0.72 7.74 -25.18
C SER A 418 0.25 7.74 -26.63
N GLY A 419 0.30 8.92 -27.25
CA GLY A 419 0.08 9.08 -28.68
C GLY A 419 1.15 8.34 -29.47
N ARG A 420 0.80 7.18 -30.01
CA ARG A 420 1.51 6.56 -31.12
C ARG A 420 0.68 6.76 -32.38
N SER A 421 1.10 7.71 -33.21
CA SER A 421 0.59 7.89 -34.56
C SER A 421 1.07 6.74 -35.45
N ASN A 422 0.12 5.99 -35.98
CA ASN A 422 0.31 5.10 -37.13
C ASN A 422 0.72 5.94 -38.35
N LEU A 423 1.87 5.65 -38.94
CA LEU A 423 2.16 6.01 -40.33
C LEU A 423 2.24 4.75 -41.16
N GLN A 424 1.15 4.54 -41.88
CA GLN A 424 0.93 3.53 -42.90
C GLN A 424 1.52 4.08 -44.21
N LEU A 425 2.64 3.52 -44.68
CA LEU A 425 3.18 3.83 -46.00
C LEU A 425 2.58 2.89 -47.04
N LEU A 426 1.80 3.49 -47.93
CA LEU A 426 1.28 2.92 -49.16
C LEU A 426 2.44 2.52 -50.08
N ALA A 427 2.38 1.29 -50.58
CA ALA A 427 3.18 0.82 -51.69
C ALA A 427 2.63 1.38 -53.02
N GLN A 428 3.49 2.06 -53.78
CA GLN A 428 3.54 2.06 -55.24
C GLN A 428 5.00 2.14 -55.67
#